data_AF-A0A853EIJ4-F1
#
_entry.id   AF-A0A853EIJ4-F1
#
_cell.length_a   1.000
_cell.length_b   1.000
_cell.length_c   1.000
_cell.angle_alpha   90.00
_cell.angle_beta   90.00
_cell.angle_gamma   90.00
#
_symmetry.space_group_name_H-M   'P 1'
#
loop_
_entity.id
_entity.type
_entity.pdbx_description
1 polymer ?
#
loop_
_entity_poly.entity_id
_entity_poly.type
_entity_poly.pdbx_seq_one_letter_code
_entity_poly.pdbx_strand_id
1 'polypeptide(L)'
;MNDLLPLLIAAGAWIGAAELLIAYVLVSKGSMAGDSLRYQALNISGSLLLMTNCAYTGAWPSVIANFFYLVVGINILLTVKRAYIAQLSRRQGAELMARLRRSSASLPSMAAPLERA
;
A
#
# COMPACT_ATOMS: atom_id res chain seq x y z
N MET A 1 -39.75 -12.63 6.04
CA MET A 1 -39.04 -11.82 5.02
C MET A 1 -37.90 -10.96 5.61
N ASN A 2 -37.36 -11.26 6.81
CA ASN A 2 -36.32 -10.42 7.44
C ASN A 2 -35.01 -11.16 7.80
N ASP A 3 -34.75 -12.33 7.22
CA ASP A 3 -33.54 -13.14 7.54
C ASP A 3 -32.38 -12.91 6.56
N LEU A 4 -32.58 -12.10 5.51
CA LEU A 4 -31.56 -11.81 4.50
C LEU A 4 -30.42 -10.96 5.04
N LEU A 5 -30.73 -9.95 5.87
CA LEU A 5 -29.73 -9.06 6.47
C LEU A 5 -28.75 -9.84 7.38
N PRO A 6 -29.22 -10.65 8.35
CA PRO A 6 -28.35 -11.51 9.16
C PRO A 6 -27.53 -12.49 8.33
N LEU A 7 -28.11 -13.08 7.27
CA LEU A 7 -27.43 -14.03 6.40
C LEU A 7 -26.29 -13.36 5.60
N LEU A 8 -26.54 -12.17 5.04
CA LEU A 8 -25.51 -11.40 4.32
C LEU A 8 -24.39 -10.97 5.26
N ILE A 9 -24.72 -10.56 6.48
CA ILE A 9 -23.75 -10.18 7.51
C ILE A 9 -22.91 -11.40 7.93
N ALA A 10 -23.52 -12.57 8.09
CA ALA A 10 -22.81 -13.82 8.42
C ALA A 10 -21.93 -14.30 7.26
N ALA A 11 -22.43 -14.27 6.02
CA ALA A 11 -21.66 -14.61 4.83
C ALA A 11 -20.45 -13.67 4.68
N GLY A 12 -20.64 -12.37 4.88
CA GLY A 12 -19.55 -11.39 4.89
C GLY A 12 -18.48 -11.69 5.94
N ALA A 13 -18.86 -12.19 7.12
CA ALA A 13 -17.91 -12.56 8.16
C ALA A 13 -17.07 -13.79 7.81
N TRP A 14 -17.70 -14.83 7.25
CA TRP A 14 -16.97 -16.01 6.78
C TRP A 14 -16.03 -15.67 5.64
N ILE A 15 -16.43 -14.78 4.73
CA ILE A 15 -15.58 -14.25 3.66
C ILE A 15 -14.40 -13.46 4.27
N GLY A 16 -14.66 -12.53 5.19
CA GLY A 16 -13.61 -11.74 5.83
C GLY A 16 -12.63 -12.59 6.65
N ALA A 17 -13.12 -13.63 7.33
CA ALA A 17 -12.28 -14.59 8.05
C ALA A 17 -11.39 -15.40 7.09
N ALA A 18 -11.94 -15.86 5.96
CA ALA A 18 -11.16 -16.52 4.92
C ALA A 18 -10.10 -15.59 4.32
N GLU A 19 -10.45 -14.32 4.11
CA GLU A 19 -9.54 -13.30 3.57
C GLU A 19 -8.36 -13.02 4.51
N LEU A 20 -8.61 -12.88 5.81
CA LEU A 20 -7.55 -12.74 6.83
C LEU A 20 -6.69 -14.00 6.95
N LEU A 21 -7.28 -15.20 6.87
CA LEU A 21 -6.54 -16.46 6.87
C LEU A 21 -5.63 -16.59 5.66
N ILE A 22 -6.13 -16.27 4.46
CA ILE A 22 -5.35 -16.28 3.22
C ILE A 22 -4.21 -15.26 3.32
N ALA A 23 -4.50 -14.04 3.79
CA ALA A 23 -3.49 -13.02 4.01
C ALA A 23 -2.40 -13.52 4.97
N TYR A 24 -2.78 -14.12 6.11
CA TYR A 24 -1.85 -14.67 7.09
C TYR A 24 -1.00 -15.80 6.51
N VAL A 25 -1.59 -16.74 5.77
CA VAL A 25 -0.87 -17.84 5.12
C VAL A 25 0.12 -17.32 4.08
N LEU A 26 -0.25 -16.29 3.30
CA LEU A 26 0.62 -15.68 2.28
C LEU A 26 1.83 -14.96 2.89
N VAL A 27 1.64 -14.25 4.01
CA VAL A 27 2.74 -13.64 4.76
C VAL A 27 3.60 -14.69 5.45
N SER A 28 2.99 -15.70 6.09
CA SER A 28 3.71 -16.73 6.83
C SER A 28 4.55 -17.64 5.92
N LYS A 29 4.18 -17.77 4.64
CA LYS A 29 4.99 -18.47 3.62
C LYS A 29 6.15 -17.64 3.07
N GLY A 30 6.29 -16.38 3.48
CA GLY A 30 7.29 -15.45 2.92
C GLY A 30 7.05 -15.08 1.46
N SER A 31 5.92 -15.50 0.87
CA SER A 31 5.59 -15.24 -0.53
C SER A 31 5.12 -13.81 -0.76
N MET A 32 4.63 -13.14 0.30
CA MET A 32 4.33 -11.71 0.29
C MET A 32 4.93 -11.08 1.54
N ALA A 33 5.68 -10.00 1.35
CA ALA A 33 6.14 -9.19 2.46
C ALA A 33 4.94 -8.45 3.09
N GLY A 34 4.97 -8.26 4.42
CA GLY A 34 3.89 -7.59 5.17
C GLY A 34 3.66 -6.12 4.77
N ASP A 35 4.56 -5.55 3.98
CA ASP A 35 4.45 -4.23 3.34
C ASP A 35 3.81 -4.29 1.94
N SER A 36 3.42 -5.48 1.47
CA SER A 36 2.77 -5.65 0.17
C SER A 36 1.42 -4.95 0.14
N LEU A 37 1.22 -4.10 -0.87
CA LEU A 37 -0.03 -3.41 -1.18
C LEU A 37 -1.22 -4.39 -1.29
N ARG A 38 -0.99 -5.60 -1.82
CA ARG A 38 -2.02 -6.64 -1.95
C ARG A 38 -2.39 -7.26 -0.61
N TYR A 39 -1.40 -7.50 0.26
CA TYR A 39 -1.62 -8.01 1.61
C TYR A 39 -2.41 -7.01 2.45
N GLN A 40 -2.06 -5.73 2.37
CA GLN A 40 -2.77 -4.70 3.14
C GLN A 40 -4.18 -4.43 2.63
N ALA A 41 -4.44 -4.56 1.33
CA ALA A 41 -5.80 -4.51 0.81
C ALA A 41 -6.69 -5.61 1.42
N LEU A 42 -6.21 -6.86 1.41
CA LEU A 42 -6.91 -8.03 1.99
C LEU A 42 -7.10 -7.89 3.51
N ASN A 43 -6.10 -7.38 4.22
CA ASN A 43 -6.17 -7.18 5.65
C ASN A 43 -7.20 -6.10 6.03
N ILE A 44 -7.26 -5.01 5.28
CA ILE A 44 -8.23 -3.92 5.48
C ILE A 44 -9.66 -4.39 5.16
N SER A 45 -9.88 -5.06 4.03
CA SER A 45 -11.22 -5.57 3.65
C SER A 45 -11.72 -6.62 4.64
N GLY A 46 -10.88 -7.61 4.96
CA GLY A 46 -11.22 -8.67 5.91
C GLY A 46 -11.54 -8.13 7.30
N SER A 47 -10.74 -7.17 7.78
CA SER A 47 -11.00 -6.49 9.05
C SER A 47 -12.33 -5.73 9.05
N LEU A 48 -12.67 -5.02 7.97
CA LEU A 48 -13.90 -4.23 7.89
C LEU A 48 -15.16 -5.14 7.88
N LEU A 49 -15.09 -6.25 7.16
CA LEU A 49 -16.15 -7.26 7.09
C LEU A 49 -16.41 -7.90 8.47
N LEU A 50 -15.36 -8.33 9.16
CA LEU A 50 -15.47 -8.91 10.50
C LEU A 50 -15.92 -7.89 11.54
N MET A 51 -15.42 -6.66 11.47
CA MET A 51 -15.82 -5.58 12.37
C MET A 51 -17.32 -5.28 12.25
N THR A 52 -17.86 -5.28 11.03
CA THR A 52 -19.30 -5.07 10.77
C THR A 52 -20.14 -6.22 11.35
N ASN A 53 -19.72 -7.47 11.15
CA ASN A 53 -20.42 -8.63 11.71
C ASN A 53 -20.37 -8.68 13.24
N CYS A 54 -19.20 -8.41 13.82
CA CYS A 54 -19.01 -8.44 15.27
C CYS A 54 -19.76 -7.29 15.95
N ALA A 55 -19.86 -6.12 15.31
CA ALA A 55 -20.68 -5.01 15.80
C ALA A 55 -22.17 -5.40 15.78
N TYR A 56 -22.63 -6.09 14.73
CA TYR A 56 -24.01 -6.54 14.62
C TYR A 56 -24.37 -7.62 15.66
N THR A 57 -23.44 -8.53 15.97
CA THR A 57 -23.64 -9.60 16.95
C THR A 57 -23.33 -9.19 18.39
N GLY A 58 -22.85 -7.96 18.63
CA GLY A 58 -22.49 -7.45 19.96
C GLY A 58 -21.13 -7.95 20.49
N ALA A 59 -20.31 -8.59 19.65
CA ALA A 59 -18.99 -9.10 19.99
C ALA A 59 -17.91 -7.98 20.00
N TRP A 60 -18.06 -7.02 20.92
CA TRP A 60 -17.18 -5.84 21.06
C TRP A 60 -15.67 -6.13 21.13
N PRO A 61 -15.17 -7.18 21.82
CA PRO A 61 -13.74 -7.50 21.81
C PRO A 61 -13.19 -7.75 20.40
N SER A 62 -13.97 -8.43 19.55
CA SER A 62 -13.59 -8.71 18.17
C SER A 62 -13.65 -7.46 17.29
N VAL A 63 -14.61 -6.57 17.53
CA VAL A 63 -14.66 -5.25 16.87
C VAL A 63 -13.37 -4.48 17.11
N ILE A 64 -12.91 -4.43 18.36
CA ILE A 64 -11.68 -3.74 18.75
C ILE A 64 -10.46 -4.38 18.11
N ALA A 65 -10.36 -5.72 18.11
CA ALA A 65 -9.25 -6.43 17.46
C ALA A 65 -9.17 -6.12 15.95
N ASN A 66 -10.29 -6.21 15.24
CA ASN A 66 -10.35 -5.90 13.80
C ASN A 66 -10.06 -4.42 13.51
N PHE A 67 -10.43 -3.51 14.42
CA PHE A 67 -10.06 -2.10 14.32
C PHE A 67 -8.54 -1.90 14.38
N PHE A 68 -7.82 -2.62 15.25
CA PHE A 68 -6.36 -2.57 15.28
C PHE A 68 -5.74 -3.06 13.97
N TYR A 69 -6.23 -4.18 13.43
CA TYR A 69 -5.77 -4.69 12.13
C TYR A 69 -6.01 -3.69 11.00
N LEU A 70 -7.17 -3.02 10.99
CA LEU A 70 -7.50 -1.95 10.05
C LEU A 70 -6.52 -0.77 10.15
N VAL A 71 -6.25 -0.27 11.37
CA VAL A 71 -5.34 0.85 11.61
C VAL A 71 -3.91 0.51 11.18
N VAL A 72 -3.43 -0.68 11.53
CA VAL A 72 -2.10 -1.15 11.12
C VAL A 72 -2.01 -1.23 9.59
N GLY A 73 -3.03 -1.80 8.95
CA GLY A 73 -3.03 -1.94 7.50
C GLY A 73 -3.04 -0.62 6.76
N ILE A 74 -3.82 0.36 7.24
CA ILE A 74 -3.83 1.73 6.68
C ILE A 74 -2.46 2.39 6.84
N ASN A 75 -1.82 2.29 8.00
CA ASN A 75 -0.50 2.89 8.23
C ASN A 75 0.56 2.34 7.28
N ILE A 76 0.59 1.02 7.10
CA ILE A 76 1.54 0.36 6.20
C ILE A 76 1.25 0.75 4.74
N LEU A 77 -0.02 0.73 4.31
CA LEU A 77 -0.42 1.13 2.97
C LEU A 77 0.00 2.58 2.64
N LEU A 78 -0.20 3.51 3.58
CA LEU A 78 0.21 4.90 3.43
C LEU A 78 1.74 5.05 3.37
N THR A 79 2.48 4.28 4.16
CA THR A 79 3.95 4.28 4.16
C THR A 79 4.51 3.79 2.83
N VAL A 80 3.97 2.69 2.31
CA VAL A 80 4.39 2.09 1.04
C VAL A 80 4.04 3.00 -0.14
N LYS A 81 2.85 3.62 -0.15
CA LYS A 81 2.46 4.59 -1.18
C LYS A 81 3.40 5.80 -1.19
N ARG A 82 3.77 6.32 -0.01
CA ARG A 82 4.73 7.43 0.12
C ARG A 82 6.12 7.04 -0.40
N ALA A 83 6.61 5.85 -0.04
CA ALA A 83 7.88 5.34 -0.51
C ALA A 83 7.90 5.17 -2.05
N TYR A 84 6.81 4.65 -2.62
CA TYR A 84 6.66 4.50 -4.07
C TYR A 84 6.68 5.85 -4.81
N ILE A 85 5.94 6.84 -4.32
CA ILE A 85 5.92 8.20 -4.90
C ILE A 85 7.30 8.88 -4.77
N ALA A 86 7.97 8.70 -3.63
CA ALA A 86 9.33 9.21 -3.40
C ALA A 86 10.35 8.55 -4.35
N GLN A 87 10.20 7.26 -4.65
CA GLN A 87 11.06 6.58 -5.62
C GLN A 87 10.83 7.06 -7.06
N LEU A 88 9.58 7.28 -7.46
CA LEU A 88 9.25 7.80 -8.79
C LEU A 88 9.80 9.22 -9.02
N SER A 89 9.61 10.11 -8.04
CA SER A 89 10.14 11.48 -8.12
C SER A 89 11.67 11.51 -8.19
N ARG A 90 12.37 10.65 -7.43
CA ARG A 90 13.84 10.50 -7.52
C ARG A 90 14.29 10.02 -8.89
N ARG A 91 13.58 9.06 -9.51
CA ARG A 91 13.89 8.58 -10.87
C ARG A 91 13.73 9.67 -11.90
N GLN A 92 12.63 10.41 -11.86
CA GLN A 92 12.37 11.53 -12.78
C GLN A 92 13.44 12.63 -12.64
N GLY A 93 13.82 13.00 -11.40
CA GLY A 93 14.87 13.98 -11.15
C GLY A 93 16.24 13.53 -11.67
N ALA A 94 16.62 12.26 -11.45
CA ALA A 94 17.86 11.70 -11.97
C ALA A 94 17.89 11.69 -13.51
N GLU A 95 16.77 11.35 -14.15
CA GLU A 95 16.68 11.32 -15.61
C GLU A 95 16.75 12.73 -16.22
N LEU A 96 16.09 13.71 -15.62
CA LEU A 96 16.17 15.12 -16.02
C LEU A 96 17.61 15.65 -15.89
N MET A 97 18.28 15.41 -14.76
CA MET A 97 19.67 15.81 -14.55
C MET A 97 20.62 15.16 -15.55
N ALA A 98 20.41 13.89 -15.89
CA ALA A 98 21.18 13.20 -16.93
C ALA A 98 20.99 13.84 -18.32
N ARG A 99 19.77 14.33 -18.64
CA ARG A 99 19.50 15.06 -19.88
C ARG A 99 20.20 16.42 -19.91
N LEU A 100 20.13 17.19 -18.81
CA LEU A 100 20.81 18.49 -18.70
C LEU A 100 22.33 18.36 -18.81
N ARG A 101 22.94 17.35 -18.15
CA ARG A 101 24.38 17.11 -18.22
C ARG A 101 24.84 16.74 -19.62
N ARG A 102 24.07 15.93 -20.36
CA ARG A 102 24.36 15.61 -21.77
C ARG A 102 24.27 16.85 -22.66
N SER A 103 23.23 17.69 -22.47
CA SER A 103 23.06 18.94 -23.22
C SER A 103 24.17 19.95 -22.96
N SER A 104 24.69 20.02 -21.73
CA SER A 104 25.82 20.90 -21.39
C SER A 104 27.15 20.38 -21.92
N ALA A 105 27.34 19.06 -21.96
CA ALA A 105 28.54 18.43 -22.51
C ALA A 105 28.62 18.53 -24.05
N SER A 106 27.47 18.69 -24.72
CA SER A 106 27.41 18.90 -26.17
C SER A 106 27.66 20.35 -26.62
N LEU A 107 27.84 21.30 -25.70
CA LEU A 107 28.24 22.67 -26.05
C LEU A 107 29.76 22.68 -26.28
N PRO A 108 30.25 22.96 -27.50
CA PRO A 108 31.68 23.13 -27.74
C PRO A 108 32.21 24.26 -26.86
N SER A 109 33.38 24.09 -26.25
CA SER A 109 34.04 25.12 -25.45
C SER A 109 34.37 26.34 -26.32
N MET A 110 33.40 27.24 -26.49
CA MET A 110 33.58 28.53 -27.17
C MET A 110 34.30 29.56 -26.28
N ALA A 111 34.97 29.10 -25.21
CA ALA A 111 35.77 29.93 -24.33
C ALA A 111 37.26 29.58 -24.49
N ALA A 112 37.86 30.07 -25.57
CA ALA A 112 39.25 30.48 -25.57
C ALA A 112 39.44 31.67 -26.53
N PRO A 113 39.08 32.91 -26.12
CA PRO A 113 39.49 34.10 -26.86
C PRO A 113 40.95 34.42 -26.57
N LEU A 114 41.78 34.24 -27.60
CA LEU A 114 42.90 35.12 -27.97
C LEU A 114 43.95 35.40 -26.89
N GLU A 115 44.80 34.42 -26.55
CA GLU A 115 46.15 34.77 -26.06
C GLU A 115 47.12 34.99 -27.23
N ARG A 116 47.27 36.29 -27.51
CA ARG A 116 48.52 37.03 -27.76
C ARG A 116 49.28 36.74 -29.06
N ALA A 117 49.13 37.70 -29.98
CA ALA A 117 50.13 38.12 -30.96
C ALA A 117 51.32 38.80 -30.28
#